data_AF-F0IAA2-F1
#
_entry.id   AF-F0IAA2-F1
#
_cell.length_a   1.000
_cell.length_b   1.000
_cell.length_c   1.000
_cell.angle_alpha   90.00
_cell.angle_beta   90.00
_cell.angle_gamma   90.00
#
_symmetry.space_group_name_H-M   'P 1'
#
loop_
_entity.id
_entity.type
_entity.pdbx_description
1 polymer ?
#
loop_
_entity_poly.entity_id
_entity_poly.type
_entity_poly.pdbx_seq_one_letter_code
_entity_poly.pdbx_strand_id
1 'polypeptide(L)'
;MEIPVLVEGFYETDIYGQMLERLKKLFAPQVLAYYYDLSFEETVRRHQTRAKQEEFTPADMKCWWKDRDFLGWEEESFFTDEDSLEAAFDKICSALDKTEYNSK
;
A
#
# COMPACT_ATOMS: atom_id res chain seq x y z
N MET A 1 -22.53 0.37 13.95
CA MET A 1 -21.74 -0.57 13.16
C MET A 1 -20.89 0.29 12.25
N GLU A 2 -19.61 0.41 12.57
CA GLU A 2 -18.65 1.07 11.68
C GLU A 2 -18.26 0.08 10.60
N ILE A 3 -18.25 0.53 9.34
CA ILE A 3 -17.90 -0.31 8.20
C ILE A 3 -16.43 -0.05 7.90
N PRO A 4 -15.54 -1.05 7.99
CA PRO A 4 -14.15 -0.88 7.58
C PRO A 4 -14.10 -0.59 6.07
N VAL A 5 -13.25 0.35 5.69
CA VAL A 5 -13.01 0.69 4.29
C VAL A 5 -11.58 0.31 3.95
N LEU A 6 -11.43 -0.56 2.94
CA LEU A 6 -10.14 -0.93 2.37
C LEU A 6 -10.03 -0.30 0.98
N VAL A 7 -8.93 0.40 0.73
CA VAL A 7 -8.62 1.03 -0.54
C VAL A 7 -7.26 0.50 -0.99
N GLU A 8 -7.22 -0.16 -2.15
CA GLU A 8 -6.03 -0.86 -2.66
C GLU A 8 -5.86 -0.56 -4.15
N GLY A 9 -4.63 -0.26 -4.55
CA GLY A 9 -4.29 0.07 -5.93
C GLY A 9 -2.94 0.79 -6.07
N PHE A 10 -2.64 1.19 -7.31
CA PHE A 10 -1.48 2.03 -7.64
C PHE A 10 -1.90 3.49 -7.61
N TYR A 11 -1.62 4.19 -6.52
CA TYR A 11 -2.04 5.58 -6.30
C TYR A 11 -0.87 6.55 -6.45
N GLU A 12 -0.59 6.99 -7.68
CA GLU A 12 0.34 8.10 -7.92
C GLU A 12 -0.11 9.35 -7.15
N THR A 13 0.78 9.91 -6.33
CA THR A 13 0.46 11.02 -5.41
C THR A 13 0.03 12.27 -6.15
N ASP A 14 0.58 12.53 -7.34
CA ASP A 14 0.23 13.67 -8.19
C ASP A 14 -1.20 13.61 -8.73
N ILE A 15 -1.76 12.40 -8.87
CA ILE A 15 -3.13 12.17 -9.37
C ILE A 15 -4.10 11.99 -8.20
N TYR A 16 -3.73 11.17 -7.22
CA TYR A 16 -4.63 10.66 -6.18
C TYR A 16 -4.37 11.24 -4.78
N GLY A 17 -3.26 11.93 -4.55
CA GLY A 17 -2.84 12.38 -3.22
C GLY A 17 -3.90 13.23 -2.51
N GLN A 18 -4.56 14.16 -3.24
CA GLN A 18 -5.65 14.95 -2.66
C GLN A 18 -6.88 14.11 -2.28
N MET A 19 -7.15 13.04 -3.04
CA MET A 19 -8.27 12.14 -2.75
C MET A 19 -7.95 11.27 -1.53
N LEU A 20 -6.73 10.74 -1.44
CA LEU A 20 -6.25 9.98 -0.29
C LEU A 20 -6.24 10.83 0.99
N GLU A 21 -5.77 12.08 0.91
CA GLU A 21 -5.77 13.02 2.04
C GLU A 21 -7.19 13.34 2.55
N ARG A 22 -8.18 13.40 1.65
CA ARG A 22 -9.59 13.55 2.04
C ARG A 22 -10.12 12.31 2.74
N LEU A 23 -9.78 11.11 2.26
CA LEU A 23 -10.13 9.86 2.92
C LEU A 23 -9.51 9.79 4.32
N LYS A 24 -8.21 10.11 4.45
CA LYS A 24 -7.52 10.17 5.74
C LYS A 24 -8.29 11.03 6.75
N LYS A 25 -8.68 12.24 6.36
CA LYS A 25 -9.45 13.16 7.22
C LYS A 25 -10.84 12.63 7.58
N LEU A 26 -11.50 11.94 6.65
CA LEU A 26 -12.85 11.41 6.87
C LEU A 26 -12.87 10.24 7.85
N PHE A 27 -11.83 9.42 7.86
CA PHE A 27 -11.71 8.22 8.69
C PHE A 27 -10.81 8.40 9.92
N ALA A 28 -10.28 9.61 10.13
CA ALA A 28 -9.52 9.93 11.33
C ALA A 28 -10.36 9.70 12.61
N PRO A 29 -9.74 9.23 13.71
CA PRO A 29 -8.30 8.97 13.87
C PRO A 29 -7.85 7.56 13.44
N GLN A 30 -8.76 6.70 12.98
CA GLN A 30 -8.46 5.30 12.69
C GLN A 30 -8.06 5.12 11.22
N VAL A 31 -6.81 5.46 10.91
CA VAL A 31 -6.23 5.29 9.58
C VAL A 31 -4.96 4.47 9.67
N LEU A 32 -4.88 3.44 8.83
CA LEU A 32 -3.66 2.70 8.59
C LEU A 32 -3.28 2.90 7.12
N ALA A 33 -2.02 3.26 6.86
CA ALA A 33 -1.50 3.45 5.51
C ALA A 33 -0.32 2.51 5.29
N TYR A 34 -0.39 1.68 4.24
CA TYR A 34 0.67 0.74 3.91
C TYR A 34 1.14 0.94 2.48
N TYR A 35 2.46 0.99 2.30
CA TYR A 35 3.10 1.12 0.99
C TYR A 35 4.06 -0.05 0.77
N TYR A 36 3.97 -0.68 -0.40
CA TYR A 36 4.92 -1.70 -0.84
C TYR A 36 6.13 -1.01 -1.49
N ASP A 37 7.18 -0.76 -0.71
CA ASP A 37 8.49 -0.26 -1.15
C ASP A 37 9.33 -1.41 -1.68
N LEU A 38 8.81 -2.02 -2.75
CA LEU A 38 9.47 -3.13 -3.43
C LEU A 38 10.53 -2.61 -4.38
N SER A 39 11.59 -3.38 -4.59
CA SER A 39 12.50 -3.10 -5.70
C SER A 39 11.78 -3.26 -7.05
N PHE A 40 12.30 -2.59 -8.07
CA PHE A 40 11.81 -2.77 -9.42
C PHE A 40 11.99 -4.22 -9.88
N GLU A 41 13.13 -4.82 -9.53
CA GLU A 41 13.47 -6.21 -9.83
C GLU A 41 12.47 -7.17 -9.19
N GLU A 42 12.10 -6.97 -7.93
CA GLU A 42 11.09 -7.78 -7.25
C GLU A 42 9.69 -7.58 -7.87
N THR A 43 9.36 -6.35 -8.24
CA THR A 43 8.10 -6.04 -8.94
C THR A 43 8.00 -6.79 -10.27
N VAL A 44 9.08 -6.82 -11.06
CA VAL A 44 9.16 -7.59 -12.31
C VAL A 44 9.06 -9.10 -12.03
N ARG A 45 9.79 -9.61 -11.03
CA ARG A 45 9.75 -11.03 -10.66
C ARG A 45 8.35 -11.47 -10.25
N ARG A 46 7.62 -10.67 -9.47
CA ARG A 46 6.23 -10.93 -9.07
C ARG A 46 5.27 -10.80 -10.26
N HIS A 47 5.51 -9.90 -11.21
CA HIS A 47 4.66 -9.77 -12.40
C HIS A 47 4.66 -11.05 -13.25
N GLN A 48 5.80 -11.73 -13.37
CA GLN A 48 5.95 -12.98 -14.12
C GLN A 48 5.06 -14.12 -13.60
N THR A 49 4.58 -14.07 -12.35
CA THR A 49 3.70 -15.10 -11.79
C THR A 49 2.21 -14.80 -12.03
N ARG A 50 1.86 -13.64 -12.59
CA ARG A 50 0.48 -13.23 -12.83
C ARG A 50 -0.03 -13.75 -14.18
N ALA A 51 -1.34 -13.94 -14.30
CA ALA A 51 -2.00 -14.30 -15.55
C ALA A 51 -1.73 -13.30 -16.70
N LYS A 52 -1.34 -12.07 -16.37
CA LYS A 52 -1.07 -10.96 -17.30
C LYS A 52 0.42 -10.78 -17.64
N GLN A 53 1.27 -11.77 -17.36
CA GLN A 53 2.73 -11.66 -17.57
C GLN A 53 3.14 -11.27 -19.00
N GLU A 54 2.31 -11.61 -19.99
CA GLU A 54 2.57 -11.32 -21.42
C GLU A 54 2.03 -9.94 -21.85
N GLU A 55 1.33 -9.21 -20.96
CA GLU A 55 0.75 -7.90 -21.31
C GLU A 55 1.80 -6.78 -21.30
N PHE A 56 2.83 -6.89 -20.45
CA PHE A 56 3.80 -5.83 -20.24
C PHE A 56 5.21 -6.39 -20.05
N THR A 57 6.17 -5.83 -20.76
CA THR A 57 7.58 -6.15 -20.58
C THR A 57 8.17 -5.37 -19.41
N PRO A 58 9.34 -5.77 -18.87
CA PRO A 58 10.06 -4.95 -17.90
C PRO A 58 10.35 -3.53 -18.43
N ALA A 59 10.57 -3.35 -19.73
CA ALA A 59 10.78 -2.02 -20.30
C ALA A 59 9.51 -1.15 -20.18
N ASP A 60 8.33 -1.73 -20.46
CA ASP A 60 7.04 -1.04 -20.31
C ASP A 60 6.78 -0.66 -18.85
N MET A 61 7.01 -1.61 -17.94
CA MET A 61 6.88 -1.39 -16.49
C MET A 61 7.79 -0.26 -16.00
N LYS A 62 9.00 -0.14 -16.57
CA LYS A 62 9.95 0.91 -16.17
C LYS A 62 9.46 2.31 -16.55
N CYS A 63 8.67 2.45 -17.61
CA CYS A 63 8.08 3.73 -18.01
C CYS A 63 7.02 4.24 -17.02
N TRP A 64 6.38 3.36 -16.26
CA TRP A 64 5.41 3.70 -15.21
C TRP A 64 6.00 3.65 -13.81
N TRP A 65 7.26 3.23 -13.68
CA TRP A 65 7.91 3.09 -12.38
C TRP A 65 8.16 4.45 -11.75
N LYS A 66 7.58 4.67 -10.59
CA LYS A 66 7.85 5.83 -9.75
C LYS A 66 8.51 5.35 -8.47
N ASP A 67 9.76 5.77 -8.27
CA ASP A 67 10.53 5.38 -7.11
C ASP A 67 10.06 6.18 -5.89
N ARG A 68 9.68 5.47 -4.82
CA ARG A 68 9.37 6.04 -3.50
C ARG A 68 8.34 7.19 -3.52
N ASP A 69 7.20 6.96 -4.14
CA ASP A 69 6.09 7.92 -4.21
C ASP A 69 5.25 7.95 -2.92
N PHE A 70 5.91 8.26 -1.79
CA PHE A 70 5.33 8.20 -0.45
C PHE A 70 4.39 9.40 -0.16
N LEU A 71 3.40 9.19 0.72
CA LEU A 71 2.45 10.22 1.12
C LEU A 71 3.02 11.20 2.17
N GLY A 72 4.07 10.79 2.88
CA GLY A 72 4.70 11.56 3.96
C GLY A 72 3.84 11.60 5.24
N TRP A 73 2.97 10.62 5.45
CA TRP A 73 2.09 10.56 6.61
C TRP A 73 2.76 9.86 7.80
N GLU A 74 2.40 10.24 9.03
CA GLU A 74 2.91 9.57 10.23
C GLU A 74 2.40 8.12 10.33
N GLU A 75 1.22 7.84 9.76
CA GLU A 75 0.58 6.54 9.73
C GLU A 75 1.14 5.60 8.66
N GLU A 76 2.04 6.09 7.78
CA GLU A 76 2.64 5.25 6.74
C GLU A 76 3.57 4.19 7.31
N SER A 77 3.32 2.96 6.90
CA SER A 77 4.15 1.80 7.16
C SER A 77 4.57 1.15 5.85
N PHE A 78 5.82 0.72 5.78
CA PHE A 78 6.37 0.13 4.57
C PHE A 78 6.44 -1.39 4.68
N PHE A 79 6.28 -2.03 3.52
CA PHE A 79 6.62 -3.42 3.27
C PHE A 79 7.68 -3.49 2.17
N THR A 80 8.70 -4.31 2.37
CA THR A 80 9.83 -4.45 1.43
C THR A 80 9.84 -5.84 0.79
N ASP A 81 10.87 -6.11 0.00
CA ASP A 81 11.08 -7.41 -0.67
C ASP A 81 11.21 -8.57 0.33
N GLU A 82 11.66 -8.27 1.55
CA GLU A 82 11.85 -9.22 2.64
C GLU A 82 10.56 -9.57 3.39
N ASP A 83 9.52 -8.76 3.26
CA ASP A 83 8.25 -9.00 3.94
C ASP A 83 7.44 -10.09 3.22
N SER A 84 7.13 -11.16 3.94
CA SER A 84 6.19 -12.17 3.46
C SER A 84 4.75 -11.66 3.54
N LEU A 85 3.84 -12.33 2.81
CA LEU A 85 2.42 -12.02 2.87
C LEU A 85 1.87 -12.22 4.29
N GLU A 86 2.31 -13.27 4.98
CA GLU A 86 1.95 -13.57 6.36
C GLU A 86 2.44 -12.49 7.32
N ALA A 87 3.68 -12.04 7.17
CA ALA A 87 4.22 -10.95 7.99
C ALA A 87 3.45 -9.64 7.78
N ALA A 88 3.09 -9.33 6.52
CA ALA A 88 2.28 -8.16 6.21
C ALA A 88 0.87 -8.26 6.81
N PHE A 89 0.24 -9.43 6.71
CA PHE A 89 -1.06 -9.71 7.30
C PHE A 89 -1.04 -9.55 8.82
N ASP A 90 -0.07 -10.19 9.50
CA ASP A 90 0.07 -10.14 10.95
C ASP A 90 0.30 -8.71 11.45
N LYS A 91 1.08 -7.91 10.71
CA LYS A 91 1.30 -6.49 11.01
C LYS A 91 0.01 -5.68 10.94
N ILE A 92 -0.82 -5.90 9.91
CA ILE A 92 -2.11 -5.22 9.74
C ILE A 92 -3.08 -5.63 10.86
N CYS A 93 -3.24 -6.92 11.14
CA CYS A 93 -4.12 -7.41 12.21
C CYS A 93 -3.69 -6.86 13.58
N SER A 94 -2.39 -6.89 13.88
CA SER A 94 -1.86 -6.35 15.13
C SER A 94 -2.07 -4.84 15.28
N ALA A 95 -2.07 -4.09 14.17
CA ALA A 95 -2.35 -2.66 14.19
C ALA A 95 -3.83 -2.40 14.47
N LEU A 96 -4.72 -3.17 13.84
CA LEU A 96 -6.18 -3.08 14.05
C LEU A 96 -6.56 -3.32 15.52
N ASP A 97 -6.02 -4.36 16.15
CA ASP A 97 -6.28 -4.69 17.55
C ASP A 97 -5.87 -3.55 18.51
N LYS A 98 -4.76 -2.86 18.21
CA LYS A 98 -4.28 -1.72 19.00
C LYS A 98 -5.17 -0.49 18.84
N THR A 99 -5.66 -0.22 17.64
CA THR A 99 -6.63 0.86 17.40
C THR A 99 -7.94 0.63 18.15
N GLU A 100 -8.46 -0.61 18.15
CA GLU A 100 -9.68 -0.94 18.90
C GLU A 100 -9.48 -0.76 20.42
N TYR A 101 -8.32 -1.16 20.96
CA TYR A 101 -8.02 -0.96 22.39
C TYR A 101 -7.95 0.52 22.77
N ASN A 102 -7.27 1.35 21.96
CA ASN A 102 -7.09 2.78 22.25
C ASN A 102 -8.37 3.62 22.04
N SER A 103 -9.40 3.05 21.41
CA SER A 103 -10.70 3.69 21.18
C SER A 103 -11.75 3.37 22.28
N LYS A 104 -11.43 2.50 23.24
CA LYS A 104 -12.23 2.21 24.45
C LYS A 104 -11.77 3.02 25.64
#